data_AF-V9G6Z4-F1
#
_entry.id   AF-V9G6Z4-F1
#
_cell.length_a   1.000
_cell.length_b   1.000
_cell.length_c   1.000
_cell.angle_alpha   90.00
_cell.angle_beta   90.00
_cell.angle_gamma   90.00
#
_symmetry.space_group_name_H-M   'P 1'
#
loop_
_entity.id
_entity.type
_entity.pdbx_description
1 polymer ?
#
loop_
_entity_poly.entity_id
_entity_poly.type
_entity_poly.pdbx_seq_one_letter_code
_entity_poly.pdbx_strand_id
1 'polypeptide(L)'
;MTAVKLRYASIWEEGSSEASIVCCTTAGVGNAARAGQQRTTFAAYEPGTINIVLLVHGRMTAGCMVNAILTATEAKAAALADLDVKDHETGAMATGTTTDAIVLGVSGHDHYGVNHHYAGTATDLGGMIGRLVYGSVKESILSSQREERAL
;
A
#
# COMPACT_ATOMS: atom_id res chain seq x y z
N MET A 1 -0.73 -4.33 -12.30
CA MET A 1 -1.76 -3.84 -13.25
C MET A 1 -3.10 -4.03 -12.56
N THR A 2 -3.88 -2.96 -12.42
CA THR A 2 -5.07 -2.93 -11.55
C THR A 2 -6.34 -3.18 -12.34
N ALA A 3 -7.27 -3.95 -11.76
CA ALA A 3 -8.63 -4.12 -12.28
C ALA A 3 -9.65 -3.18 -11.62
N VAL A 4 -9.17 -2.34 -10.70
CA VAL A 4 -9.96 -1.32 -10.01
C VAL A 4 -10.21 -0.16 -10.96
N LYS A 5 -11.43 0.39 -10.96
CA LYS A 5 -11.77 1.55 -11.78
C LYS A 5 -10.91 2.75 -11.36
N LEU A 6 -10.25 3.40 -12.31
CA LEU A 6 -9.26 4.46 -12.03
C LEU A 6 -9.81 5.67 -11.27
N ARG A 7 -11.13 5.91 -11.30
CA ARG A 7 -11.76 6.96 -10.49
C ARG A 7 -11.67 6.73 -8.98
N TYR A 8 -11.33 5.51 -8.54
CA TYR A 8 -11.06 5.18 -7.13
C TYR A 8 -9.58 5.28 -6.77
N ALA A 9 -8.73 5.75 -7.70
CA ALA A 9 -7.33 5.98 -7.39
C ALA A 9 -7.20 7.05 -6.31
N SER A 10 -6.36 6.78 -5.32
CA SER A 10 -6.05 7.68 -4.22
C SER A 10 -4.61 8.16 -4.37
N ILE A 11 -4.39 9.47 -4.32
CA ILE A 11 -3.06 10.09 -4.43
C ILE A 11 -2.82 10.97 -3.21
N TRP A 12 -1.78 10.65 -2.44
CA TRP A 12 -1.38 11.37 -1.24
C TRP A 12 0.07 11.80 -1.38
N GLU A 13 0.40 12.94 -0.76
CA GLU A 13 1.76 13.46 -0.73
C GLU A 13 2.11 13.90 0.69
N GLU A 14 3.34 13.61 1.12
CA GLU A 14 3.88 14.11 2.37
C GLU A 14 5.36 14.49 2.18
N GLY A 15 5.79 15.56 2.85
CA GLY A 15 7.15 16.08 2.77
C GLY A 15 7.70 16.44 4.13
N SER A 16 9.02 16.38 4.22
CA SER A 16 9.82 16.77 5.38
C SER A 16 11.05 17.56 4.92
N SER A 17 11.90 17.97 5.85
CA SER A 17 13.21 18.53 5.53
C SER A 17 14.19 17.52 4.93
N GLU A 18 13.87 16.22 4.93
CA GLU A 18 14.81 15.15 4.54
C GLU A 18 14.37 14.31 3.32
N ALA A 19 13.10 14.40 2.92
CA ALA A 19 12.52 13.72 1.76
C ALA A 19 11.10 14.22 1.49
N SER A 20 10.62 14.01 0.26
CA SER A 20 9.18 14.05 -0.06
C SER A 20 8.73 12.77 -0.75
N ILE A 21 7.46 12.41 -0.56
CA ILE A 21 6.91 11.12 -1.00
C ILE A 21 5.54 11.36 -1.61
N VAL A 22 5.32 10.78 -2.80
CA VAL A 22 3.99 10.62 -3.39
C VAL A 22 3.59 9.16 -3.32
N CYS A 23 2.39 8.90 -2.81
CA CYS A 23 1.76 7.59 -2.79
C CYS A 23 0.53 7.60 -3.70
N CYS A 24 0.52 6.76 -4.73
CA CYS A 24 -0.65 6.50 -5.56
C CYS A 24 -1.13 5.07 -5.33
N THR A 25 -2.42 4.89 -5.07
CA THR A 25 -2.99 3.58 -4.78
C THR A 25 -4.28 3.34 -5.54
N THR A 26 -4.45 2.13 -6.02
CA THR A 26 -5.76 1.59 -6.38
C THR A 26 -5.98 0.34 -5.56
N ALA A 27 -7.13 0.22 -4.90
CA ALA A 27 -7.42 -0.88 -4.02
C ALA A 27 -8.79 -1.49 -4.35
N GLY A 28 -8.78 -2.77 -4.66
CA GLY A 28 -9.95 -3.64 -4.60
C GLY A 28 -9.76 -4.64 -3.45
N VAL A 29 -10.86 -5.27 -3.03
CA VAL A 29 -10.81 -6.31 -1.99
C VAL A 29 -11.62 -7.56 -2.36
N GLY A 30 -12.04 -7.70 -3.61
CA GLY A 30 -12.85 -8.84 -4.07
C GLY A 30 -12.13 -10.19 -3.94
N ASN A 31 -10.79 -10.19 -4.03
CA ASN A 31 -9.94 -11.36 -3.79
C ASN A 31 -9.09 -11.19 -2.51
N ALA A 32 -9.66 -10.59 -1.45
CA ALA A 32 -9.00 -10.43 -0.17
C ALA A 32 -8.42 -11.74 0.37
N ALA A 33 -7.25 -11.63 0.99
CA ALA A 33 -6.40 -12.75 1.35
C ALA A 33 -5.67 -12.51 2.68
N ARG A 34 -5.54 -13.56 3.49
CA ARG A 34 -4.66 -13.56 4.65
C ARG A 34 -3.36 -14.33 4.37
N ALA A 35 -2.24 -13.63 4.44
CA ALA A 35 -0.92 -14.27 4.36
C ALA A 35 -0.70 -15.22 5.56
N GLY A 36 -0.01 -16.34 5.32
CA GLY A 36 0.32 -17.34 6.34
C GLY A 36 -0.79 -18.35 6.65
N GLN A 37 -1.85 -18.41 5.84
CA GLN A 37 -2.91 -19.42 5.94
C GLN A 37 -2.83 -20.43 4.78
N GLN A 38 -3.35 -21.64 5.00
CA GLN A 38 -3.60 -22.58 3.90
C GLN A 38 -4.76 -22.06 3.04
N ARG A 39 -4.61 -22.11 1.73
CA ARG A 39 -5.60 -21.61 0.77
C ARG A 39 -5.75 -22.55 -0.41
N THR A 40 -6.96 -22.60 -0.96
CA THR A 40 -7.18 -23.24 -2.26
C THR A 40 -6.59 -22.37 -3.37
N THR A 41 -5.74 -22.96 -4.22
CA THR A 41 -5.11 -22.24 -5.34
C THR A 41 -5.90 -22.48 -6.62
N PHE A 42 -6.43 -21.41 -7.23
CA PHE A 42 -7.10 -21.46 -8.53
C PHE A 42 -6.27 -20.77 -9.62
N ALA A 43 -6.42 -21.21 -10.87
CA ALA A 43 -5.70 -20.66 -12.03
C ALA A 43 -6.25 -19.32 -12.53
N ALA A 44 -7.44 -18.90 -12.08
CA ALA A 44 -8.09 -17.66 -12.48
C ALA A 44 -8.68 -16.97 -11.24
N TYR A 45 -8.29 -15.73 -10.96
CA TYR A 45 -8.77 -14.96 -9.80
C TYR A 45 -9.69 -13.83 -10.21
N GLU A 46 -10.69 -13.58 -9.36
CA GLU A 46 -11.57 -12.43 -9.45
C GLU A 46 -10.75 -11.11 -9.44
N PRO A 47 -11.15 -10.11 -10.23
CA PRO A 47 -10.47 -8.82 -10.25
C PRO A 47 -10.66 -8.07 -8.92
N GLY A 48 -9.57 -7.64 -8.27
CA GLY A 48 -9.68 -6.94 -6.99
C GLY A 48 -8.37 -6.58 -6.30
N THR A 49 -7.28 -6.36 -7.04
CA THR A 49 -5.92 -6.20 -6.46
C THR A 49 -5.66 -4.82 -5.84
N ILE A 50 -4.78 -4.78 -4.83
CA ILE A 50 -4.20 -3.55 -4.28
C ILE A 50 -2.85 -3.29 -4.96
N ASN A 51 -2.75 -2.16 -5.66
CA ASN A 51 -1.50 -1.70 -6.27
C ASN A 51 -1.12 -0.37 -5.63
N ILE A 52 0.10 -0.29 -5.08
CA ILE A 52 0.66 0.89 -4.43
C ILE A 52 1.90 1.32 -5.21
N VAL A 53 1.99 2.60 -5.56
CA VAL A 53 3.17 3.23 -6.14
C VAL A 53 3.67 4.29 -5.16
N LEU A 54 4.88 4.11 -4.66
CA LEU A 54 5.59 5.05 -3.81
C LEU A 54 6.72 5.68 -4.60
N LEU A 55 6.70 7.00 -4.74
CA LEU A 55 7.76 7.77 -5.36
C LEU A 55 8.42 8.64 -4.30
N VAL A 56 9.68 8.34 -3.98
CA VAL A 56 10.47 9.06 -2.98
C VAL A 56 11.45 9.99 -3.68
N HIS A 57 11.29 11.28 -3.44
CA HIS A 57 12.31 12.27 -3.74
C HIS A 57 13.30 12.35 -2.59
N GLY A 58 14.55 11.94 -2.83
CA GLY A 58 15.58 11.73 -1.81
C GLY A 58 16.51 10.57 -2.15
N ARG A 59 17.43 10.24 -1.23
CA ARG A 59 18.38 9.13 -1.34
C ARG A 59 18.09 8.05 -0.33
N MET A 60 18.14 6.81 -0.77
CA MET A 60 17.95 5.63 0.05
C MET A 60 19.02 4.60 -0.30
N THR A 61 19.52 3.91 0.72
CA THR A 61 20.27 2.67 0.50
C THR A 61 19.35 1.54 0.04
N ALA A 62 19.92 0.47 -0.53
CA ALA A 62 19.13 -0.71 -0.91
C ALA A 62 18.39 -1.33 0.30
N GLY A 63 19.02 -1.37 1.48
CA GLY A 63 18.39 -1.84 2.72
C GLY A 63 17.21 -0.97 3.15
N CYS A 64 17.35 0.35 3.03
CA CYS A 64 16.27 1.30 3.29
C CYS A 64 15.08 1.09 2.34
N MET A 65 15.33 0.85 1.04
CA MET A 65 14.28 0.58 0.06
C MET A 65 13.49 -0.70 0.36
N VAL A 66 14.17 -1.77 0.78
CA VAL A 66 13.50 -3.00 1.23
C VAL A 66 12.67 -2.71 2.48
N ASN A 67 13.25 -2.01 3.47
CA ASN A 67 12.55 -1.66 4.69
C ASN A 67 11.28 -0.81 4.42
N ALA A 68 11.32 0.10 3.45
CA ALA A 68 10.17 0.88 3.02
C ALA A 68 9.03 0.00 2.49
N ILE A 69 9.34 -1.03 1.71
CA ILE A 69 8.33 -2.00 1.22
C ILE A 69 7.72 -2.79 2.38
N LEU A 70 8.51 -3.18 3.40
CA LEU A 70 7.98 -3.81 4.60
C LEU A 70 6.99 -2.88 5.32
N THR A 71 7.39 -1.63 5.59
CA THR A 71 6.54 -0.64 6.26
C THR A 71 5.25 -0.38 5.47
N ALA A 72 5.33 -0.26 4.15
CA ALA A 72 4.16 -0.13 3.29
C ALA A 72 3.23 -1.36 3.36
N THR A 73 3.80 -2.57 3.45
CA THR A 73 3.03 -3.81 3.58
C THR A 73 2.28 -3.86 4.91
N GLU A 74 2.94 -3.48 6.01
CA GLU A 74 2.31 -3.40 7.34
C GLU A 74 1.20 -2.34 7.37
N ALA A 75 1.43 -1.16 6.81
CA ALA A 75 0.44 -0.08 6.75
C ALA A 75 -0.80 -0.48 5.94
N LYS A 76 -0.62 -1.14 4.80
CA LYS A 76 -1.72 -1.71 4.01
C LYS A 76 -2.51 -2.74 4.82
N ALA A 77 -1.83 -3.66 5.49
CA ALA A 77 -2.50 -4.67 6.32
C ALA A 77 -3.29 -4.03 7.48
N ALA A 78 -2.74 -2.99 8.10
CA ALA A 78 -3.43 -2.21 9.14
C ALA A 78 -4.70 -1.52 8.58
N ALA A 79 -4.63 -0.93 7.39
CA ALA A 79 -5.80 -0.31 6.75
C ALA A 79 -6.90 -1.34 6.46
N LEU A 80 -6.55 -2.54 5.98
CA LEU A 80 -7.50 -3.64 5.76
C LEU A 80 -8.12 -4.12 7.07
N ALA A 81 -7.32 -4.24 8.13
CA ALA A 81 -7.79 -4.65 9.44
C ALA A 81 -8.80 -3.65 10.02
N ASP A 82 -8.50 -2.35 9.97
CA ASP A 82 -9.37 -1.29 10.46
C ASP A 82 -10.67 -1.14 9.66
N LEU A 83 -10.69 -1.63 8.41
CA LEU A 83 -11.87 -1.67 7.55
C LEU A 83 -12.66 -2.98 7.64
N ASP A 84 -12.29 -3.88 8.55
CA ASP A 84 -12.90 -5.23 8.70
C ASP A 84 -12.89 -6.06 7.41
N VAL A 85 -11.86 -5.90 6.57
CA VAL A 85 -11.71 -6.70 5.34
C VAL A 85 -11.29 -8.12 5.70
N LYS A 86 -12.08 -9.10 5.26
CA LYS A 86 -11.90 -10.52 5.58
C LYS A 86 -11.52 -11.32 4.34
N ASP A 87 -10.70 -12.33 4.57
CA ASP A 87 -10.50 -13.40 3.61
C ASP A 87 -11.81 -14.18 3.44
N HIS A 88 -12.31 -14.25 2.20
CA HIS A 88 -13.60 -14.88 1.89
C HIS A 88 -13.63 -16.39 2.18
N GLU A 89 -12.49 -17.08 2.13
CA GLU A 89 -12.42 -18.53 2.38
C GLU A 89 -12.39 -18.84 3.88
N THR A 90 -11.66 -18.05 4.66
CA THR A 90 -11.36 -18.38 6.07
C THR A 90 -12.10 -17.51 7.08
N GLY A 91 -12.65 -16.37 6.66
CA GLY A 91 -13.25 -15.36 7.55
C GLY A 91 -12.24 -14.60 8.41
N ALA A 92 -10.95 -14.90 8.29
CA ALA A 92 -9.89 -14.22 9.03
C ALA A 92 -9.61 -12.83 8.46
N MET A 93 -9.07 -11.92 9.27
CA MET A 93 -8.66 -10.59 8.80
C MET A 93 -7.64 -10.70 7.68
N ALA A 94 -7.91 -10.06 6.55
CA ALA A 94 -7.03 -10.05 5.40
C ALA A 94 -5.80 -9.16 5.66
N THR A 95 -4.67 -9.54 5.08
CA THR A 95 -3.43 -8.73 5.10
C THR A 95 -3.09 -8.18 3.71
N GLY A 96 -3.89 -8.51 2.71
CA GLY A 96 -3.71 -8.12 1.32
C GLY A 96 -4.76 -8.74 0.41
N THR A 97 -4.43 -8.82 -0.87
CA THR A 97 -5.11 -9.65 -1.87
C THR A 97 -4.17 -10.72 -2.41
N THR A 98 -4.66 -11.61 -3.28
CA THR A 98 -3.81 -12.66 -3.87
C THR A 98 -2.75 -12.13 -4.85
N THR A 99 -2.82 -10.86 -5.26
CA THR A 99 -1.96 -10.27 -6.30
C THR A 99 -1.54 -8.84 -5.98
N ASP A 100 -1.31 -8.52 -4.71
CA ASP A 100 -0.86 -7.18 -4.33
C ASP A 100 0.48 -6.83 -5.00
N ALA A 101 0.64 -5.56 -5.37
CA ALA A 101 1.87 -5.04 -5.93
C ALA A 101 2.27 -3.72 -5.28
N ILE A 102 3.57 -3.58 -4.98
CA ILE A 102 4.16 -2.34 -4.52
C ILE A 102 5.31 -1.99 -5.47
N VAL A 103 5.26 -0.79 -6.03
CA VAL A 103 6.37 -0.20 -6.79
C VAL A 103 6.98 0.92 -5.96
N LEU A 104 8.29 0.85 -5.73
CA LEU A 104 9.05 1.92 -5.09
C LEU A 104 10.01 2.54 -6.11
N GLY A 105 9.78 3.80 -6.44
CA GLY A 105 10.71 4.62 -7.21
C GLY A 105 11.45 5.59 -6.29
N VAL A 106 12.77 5.66 -6.41
CA VAL A 106 13.60 6.59 -5.63
C VAL A 106 14.40 7.44 -6.61
N SER A 107 14.26 8.76 -6.50
CA SER A 107 14.96 9.68 -7.41
C SER A 107 16.49 9.62 -7.29
N GLY A 108 17.01 9.25 -6.11
CA GLY A 108 18.45 9.24 -5.83
C GLY A 108 19.07 10.63 -5.70
N HIS A 109 18.26 11.69 -5.68
CA HIS A 109 18.74 13.07 -5.65
C HIS A 109 19.21 13.46 -4.24
N ASP A 110 20.35 14.14 -4.16
CA ASP A 110 20.96 14.65 -2.93
C ASP A 110 20.40 15.99 -2.43
N HIS A 111 19.24 16.44 -2.94
CA HIS A 111 18.64 17.75 -2.63
C HIS A 111 18.52 18.01 -1.12
N TYR A 112 18.20 16.96 -0.36
CA TYR A 112 17.96 17.02 1.08
C TYR A 112 19.23 16.78 1.93
N GLY A 113 20.39 16.50 1.31
CA GLY A 113 21.65 16.26 2.04
C GLY A 113 21.68 14.99 2.91
N VAL A 114 20.61 14.21 2.94
CA VAL A 114 20.48 12.98 3.73
C VAL A 114 20.46 11.76 2.81
N ASN A 115 21.13 10.68 3.24
CA ASN A 115 21.01 9.36 2.65
C ASN A 115 20.35 8.43 3.65
N HIS A 116 19.13 8.01 3.39
CA HIS A 116 18.33 7.21 4.32
C HIS A 116 18.83 5.76 4.38
N HIS A 117 19.07 5.26 5.59
CA HIS A 117 19.52 3.88 5.84
C HIS A 117 18.39 2.96 6.30
N TYR A 118 17.34 3.53 6.88
CA TYR A 118 16.19 2.81 7.42
C TYR A 118 14.90 3.52 7.04
N ALA A 119 13.81 2.77 6.95
CA ALA A 119 12.48 3.27 6.65
C ALA A 119 11.41 2.53 7.50
N GLY A 120 11.80 2.06 8.68
CA GLY A 120 10.90 1.44 9.64
C GLY A 120 9.98 2.47 10.30
N THR A 121 8.92 2.00 10.95
CA THR A 121 7.86 2.84 11.56
C THR A 121 8.37 3.87 12.59
N ALA A 122 9.53 3.64 13.19
CA ALA A 122 10.17 4.55 14.14
C ALA A 122 11.03 5.66 13.48
N THR A 123 11.21 5.64 12.16
CA THR A 123 11.95 6.66 11.40
C THR A 123 10.99 7.67 10.80
N ASP A 124 11.44 8.90 10.56
CA ASP A 124 10.60 9.94 9.93
C ASP A 124 10.13 9.50 8.53
N LEU A 125 11.06 8.99 7.70
CA LEU A 125 10.74 8.46 6.37
C LEU A 125 9.74 7.31 6.42
N GLY A 126 9.96 6.33 7.31
CA GLY A 126 9.05 5.19 7.47
C GLY A 126 7.69 5.59 8.03
N GLY A 127 7.65 6.56 8.94
CA GLY A 127 6.41 7.13 9.48
C GLY A 127 5.57 7.80 8.39
N MET A 128 6.18 8.58 7.51
CA MET A 128 5.52 9.18 6.35
C MET A 128 4.98 8.09 5.41
N ILE A 129 5.80 7.09 5.05
CA ILE A 129 5.38 5.96 4.20
C ILE A 129 4.16 5.26 4.81
N GLY A 130 4.21 4.96 6.12
CA GLY A 130 3.13 4.28 6.82
C GLY A 130 1.82 5.06 6.77
N ARG A 131 1.85 6.36 7.06
CA ARG A 131 0.66 7.22 6.99
C ARG A 131 0.09 7.33 5.58
N LEU A 132 0.95 7.58 4.60
CA LEU A 132 0.56 7.72 3.20
C LEU A 132 -0.10 6.46 2.65
N VAL A 133 0.50 5.29 2.88
CA VAL A 133 -0.04 4.01 2.40
C VAL A 133 -1.33 3.64 3.13
N TYR A 134 -1.38 3.80 4.46
CA TYR A 134 -2.60 3.54 5.22
C TYR A 134 -3.76 4.42 4.73
N GLY A 135 -3.52 5.73 4.61
CA GLY A 135 -4.51 6.69 4.15
C GLY A 135 -4.98 6.42 2.73
N SER A 136 -4.06 6.18 1.80
CA SER A 136 -4.40 5.99 0.38
C SER A 136 -5.15 4.68 0.12
N VAL A 137 -4.78 3.59 0.79
CA VAL A 137 -5.48 2.30 0.70
C VAL A 137 -6.90 2.46 1.25
N LYS A 138 -7.04 3.08 2.42
CA LYS A 138 -8.33 3.29 3.08
C LYS A 138 -9.27 4.13 2.23
N GLU A 139 -8.78 5.25 1.68
CA GLU A 139 -9.57 6.12 0.80
C GLU A 139 -10.01 5.38 -0.47
N SER A 140 -9.10 4.64 -1.12
CA SER A 140 -9.41 3.92 -2.37
C SER A 140 -10.51 2.87 -2.17
N ILE A 141 -10.43 2.08 -1.09
CA ILE A 141 -11.46 1.07 -0.74
C ILE A 141 -12.80 1.72 -0.41
N LEU A 142 -12.79 2.77 0.42
CA LEU A 142 -14.04 3.46 0.78
C LEU A 142 -14.71 4.10 -0.44
N SER A 143 -13.91 4.58 -1.39
CA SER A 143 -14.42 5.15 -2.65
C SER A 143 -15.11 4.11 -3.52
N SER A 144 -14.57 2.88 -3.62
CA SER A 144 -15.22 1.81 -4.38
C SER A 144 -16.53 1.35 -3.72
N GLN A 145 -16.52 1.17 -2.40
CA GLN A 145 -17.69 0.71 -1.63
C GLN A 145 -18.85 1.69 -1.63
N ARG A 146 -18.58 3.01 -1.63
CA ARG A 146 -19.64 4.04 -1.69
C ARG A 146 -20.46 3.94 -2.97
N GLU A 147 -19.81 3.61 -4.09
CA GLU A 147 -20.53 3.49 -5.36
C GLU A 147 -21.30 2.17 -5.44
N GLU A 148 -20.75 1.06 -4.94
CA GLU A 148 -21.48 -0.22 -4.86
C GLU A 148 -22.76 -0.10 -4.03
N ARG A 149 -22.78 0.74 -2.99
CA ARG A 149 -23.99 1.00 -2.17
C ARG A 149 -24.98 1.99 -2.79
N ALA A 150 -24.58 2.72 -3.83
CA ALA A 150 -25.43 3.69 -4.52
C ALA A 150 -26.18 3.09 -5.72
N LEU A 151 -25.85 1.84 -6.07
CA LEU A 151 -26.46 1.03 -7.12
C LEU A 151 -27.46 0.04 -6.53
#